data_AF-A0A7C4UPE8-F1
#
_entry.id   AF-A0A7C4UPE8-F1
#
_cell.length_a   1.000
_cell.length_b   1.000
_cell.length_c   1.000
_cell.angle_alpha   90.00
_cell.angle_beta   90.00
_cell.angle_gamma   90.00
#
_symmetry.space_group_name_H-M   'P 1'
#
loop_
_entity.id
_entity.type
_entity.pdbx_description
1 polymer ?
#
loop_
_entity_poly.entity_id
_entity_poly.type
_entity_poly.pdbx_seq_one_letter_code
_entity_poly.pdbx_strand_id
1 'polypeptide(L)'
;MARILDVGTRPEPARPPERANLPAPAVRETIPAIEIDEEDSSIPFIEVGAPANKPSARPEARPVPTILPLNRPEPKAVEPSNLPALFRVSFRALPYVPPPTKAVSQRFPKELVSWHHPEHEISGQYRSILHEIEEQLGVQPGKVLLFTAAAAGAGTTSVLLNLALTCARREHERVAVLDANFSAPALAARLGVSP
;
A
#
# COMPACT_ATOMS: atom_id res chain seq x y z
N MET A 1 35.04 -18.29 39.52
CA MET A 1 35.35 -17.30 38.46
C MET A 1 36.43 -17.88 37.57
N ALA A 2 36.07 -18.34 36.37
CA ALA A 2 37.02 -18.79 35.35
C ALA A 2 36.40 -18.45 33.98
N ARG A 3 37.11 -17.62 33.20
CA ARG A 3 36.75 -17.23 31.83
C ARG A 3 37.57 -18.10 30.89
N ILE A 4 36.90 -18.92 30.09
CA ILE A 4 37.50 -19.63 28.95
C ILE A 4 37.22 -18.77 27.72
N LEU A 5 38.28 -18.20 27.16
CA LEU A 5 38.30 -17.54 25.86
C LEU A 5 38.39 -18.64 24.80
N ASP A 6 37.27 -18.94 24.15
CA ASP A 6 37.25 -19.83 22.99
C ASP A 6 37.42 -18.97 21.73
N VAL A 7 38.61 -19.08 21.12
CA VAL A 7 38.98 -18.38 19.88
C VAL A 7 38.60 -19.32 18.74
N GLY A 8 37.36 -19.17 18.26
CA GLY A 8 36.87 -19.88 17.09
C GLY A 8 37.61 -19.44 15.83
N THR A 9 38.46 -20.33 15.31
CA THR A 9 39.06 -20.30 13.97
C THR A 9 37.97 -20.18 12.90
N ARG A 10 38.03 -19.09 12.13
CA ARG A 10 37.15 -18.82 10.98
C ARG A 10 37.46 -19.84 9.86
N PRO A 11 36.48 -20.59 9.33
CA PRO A 11 36.70 -21.40 8.15
C PRO A 11 36.94 -20.50 6.92
N GLU A 12 37.96 -20.88 6.15
CA GLU A 12 38.38 -20.27 4.90
C GLU A 12 37.23 -20.33 3.86
N PRO A 13 36.88 -19.23 3.18
CA PRO A 13 35.81 -19.25 2.18
C PRO A 13 36.23 -20.08 0.96
N ALA A 14 35.39 -21.06 0.62
CA ALA A 14 35.56 -21.93 -0.52
C ALA A 14 35.74 -21.14 -1.82
N ARG A 15 36.78 -21.50 -2.57
CA ARG A 15 37.12 -20.97 -3.89
C ARG A 15 35.95 -21.22 -4.86
N PRO A 16 35.39 -20.19 -5.53
CA PRO A 16 34.31 -20.41 -6.47
C PRO A 16 34.79 -21.25 -7.67
N PRO A 17 33.95 -22.14 -8.21
CA PRO A 17 34.32 -22.95 -9.37
C PRO A 17 34.53 -22.06 -10.60
N GLU A 18 35.59 -22.43 -11.33
CA GLU A 18 36.02 -21.89 -12.60
C GLU A 18 34.86 -21.88 -13.61
N ARG A 19 34.51 -20.69 -14.11
CA ARG A 19 33.42 -20.51 -15.09
C ARG A 19 33.81 -21.22 -16.39
N ALA A 20 33.14 -22.33 -16.68
CA ALA A 20 33.16 -22.95 -17.99
C ALA A 20 32.68 -21.92 -19.03
N ASN A 21 33.52 -21.66 -20.04
CA ASN A 21 33.19 -20.86 -21.22
C ASN A 21 31.98 -21.45 -21.93
N LEU A 22 30.82 -20.81 -21.78
CA LEU A 22 29.65 -21.07 -22.61
C LEU A 22 29.80 -20.30 -23.92
N PRO A 23 29.54 -20.93 -25.08
CA PRO A 23 29.56 -20.24 -26.37
C PRO A 23 28.42 -19.22 -26.45
N ALA A 24 28.71 -18.08 -27.08
CA ALA A 24 27.77 -16.99 -27.31
C ALA A 24 26.57 -17.46 -28.15
N PRO A 25 25.31 -17.11 -27.79
CA PRO A 25 24.17 -17.39 -28.64
C PRO A 25 24.19 -16.50 -29.88
N ALA A 26 24.18 -17.16 -31.03
CA ALA A 26 24.11 -16.57 -32.35
C ALA A 26 22.65 -16.27 -32.73
N VAL A 27 22.47 -15.10 -33.35
CA VAL A 27 21.52 -14.81 -34.44
C VAL A 27 20.03 -14.66 -34.09
N ARG A 28 19.64 -13.38 -34.13
CA ARG A 28 18.35 -12.80 -34.55
C ARG A 28 17.38 -13.74 -35.27
N GLU A 29 16.22 -13.96 -34.65
CA GLU A 29 14.99 -14.28 -35.37
C GLU A 29 14.19 -12.98 -35.59
N THR A 30 13.85 -12.75 -36.85
CA THR A 30 12.96 -11.73 -37.37
C THR A 30 11.55 -11.87 -36.80
N ILE A 31 11.07 -10.82 -36.13
CA ILE A 31 9.66 -10.67 -35.74
C ILE A 31 8.85 -10.45 -37.03
N PRO A 32 7.84 -11.28 -37.35
CA PRO A 32 6.92 -10.97 -38.43
C PRO A 32 6.07 -9.75 -38.05
N ALA A 33 5.97 -8.79 -38.97
CA ALA A 33 5.06 -7.68 -38.86
C ALA A 33 3.63 -8.21 -38.74
N ILE A 34 2.98 -7.90 -37.62
CA ILE A 34 1.54 -8.11 -37.45
C ILE A 34 0.87 -6.96 -38.20
N GLU A 35 0.30 -7.26 -39.36
CA GLU A 35 -0.71 -6.43 -40.02
C GLU A 35 -1.92 -6.37 -39.08
N ILE A 36 -2.15 -5.19 -38.49
CA ILE A 36 -3.36 -4.91 -37.72
C ILE A 36 -4.38 -4.42 -38.74
N ASP A 37 -5.32 -5.29 -39.10
CA ASP A 37 -6.52 -4.92 -39.83
C ASP A 37 -7.30 -3.88 -38.99
N GLU A 38 -7.40 -2.67 -39.51
CA GLU A 38 -8.25 -1.59 -39.00
C GLU A 38 -9.72 -1.92 -39.32
N GLU A 39 -10.33 -2.83 -38.58
CA GLU A 39 -11.78 -3.01 -38.61
C GLU A 39 -12.45 -2.17 -37.50
N ASP A 40 -13.02 -1.05 -37.95
CA ASP A 40 -14.13 -0.25 -37.41
C ASP A 40 -14.79 -0.79 -36.13
N SER A 41 -14.14 -0.59 -34.99
CA SER A 41 -14.81 -0.63 -33.69
C SER A 41 -15.47 0.72 -33.44
N SER A 42 -16.65 0.88 -34.03
CA SER A 42 -17.63 1.93 -33.71
C SER A 42 -17.96 1.90 -32.22
N ILE A 43 -17.26 2.72 -31.44
CA ILE A 43 -17.59 2.97 -30.04
C ILE A 43 -18.93 3.73 -30.04
N PRO A 44 -20.00 3.22 -29.41
CA PRO A 44 -21.26 3.96 -29.33
C PRO A 44 -21.08 5.15 -28.38
N PHE A 45 -20.96 6.35 -28.95
CA PHE A 45 -21.02 7.59 -28.20
C PHE A 45 -22.45 7.75 -27.65
N ILE A 46 -22.58 7.80 -26.33
CA ILE A 46 -23.81 8.27 -25.69
C ILE A 46 -23.85 9.78 -25.88
N GLU A 47 -24.60 10.22 -26.90
CA GLU A 47 -24.90 11.62 -27.14
C GLU A 47 -25.80 12.14 -26.00
N VAL A 48 -25.17 12.70 -24.96
CA VAL A 48 -25.89 13.41 -23.91
C VAL A 48 -26.27 14.79 -24.47
N GLY A 49 -27.42 14.84 -25.15
CA GLY A 49 -27.98 16.08 -25.69
C GLY A 49 -28.14 17.13 -24.60
N ALA A 50 -27.33 18.19 -24.67
CA ALA A 50 -27.62 19.45 -24.02
C ALA A 50 -28.37 20.34 -25.02
N PRO A 51 -29.66 20.67 -24.80
CA PRO A 51 -30.30 21.70 -25.59
C PRO A 51 -29.62 23.05 -25.31
N ALA A 52 -29.07 23.64 -26.37
CA ALA A 52 -28.51 24.99 -26.37
C ALA A 52 -29.63 26.01 -26.13
N ASN A 53 -29.91 26.30 -24.86
CA ASN A 53 -30.71 27.45 -24.47
C ASN A 53 -29.83 28.68 -24.29
N LYS A 54 -30.17 29.72 -25.06
CA LYS A 54 -29.61 31.07 -25.04
C LYS A 54 -29.57 31.62 -23.60
N PRO A 55 -28.53 32.39 -23.21
CA PRO A 55 -28.49 33.03 -21.91
C PRO A 55 -29.50 34.18 -21.87
N SER A 56 -30.62 33.95 -21.20
CA SER A 56 -31.56 35.01 -20.83
C SER A 56 -31.78 34.96 -19.32
N ALA A 57 -31.79 36.16 -18.75
CA ALA A 57 -32.21 36.49 -17.39
C ALA A 57 -31.29 36.08 -16.23
N ARG A 58 -30.74 37.14 -15.63
CA ARG A 58 -30.39 37.36 -14.21
C ARG A 58 -30.82 36.22 -13.28
N PRO A 59 -29.91 35.62 -12.48
CA PRO A 59 -30.30 34.60 -11.51
C PRO A 59 -31.13 35.26 -10.40
N GLU A 60 -32.43 35.02 -10.43
CA GLU A 60 -33.28 35.18 -9.25
C GLU A 60 -32.77 34.22 -8.17
N ALA A 61 -32.66 34.74 -6.94
CA ALA A 61 -32.16 34.01 -5.79
C ALA A 61 -32.97 32.72 -5.61
N ARG A 62 -32.33 31.57 -5.87
CA ARG A 62 -32.91 30.27 -5.53
C ARG A 62 -33.13 30.23 -4.02
N PRO A 63 -34.32 29.87 -3.53
CA PRO A 63 -34.55 29.71 -2.10
C PRO A 63 -33.59 28.65 -1.58
N VAL A 64 -32.78 29.01 -0.59
CA VAL A 64 -31.90 28.08 0.12
C VAL A 64 -32.80 27.00 0.72
N PRO A 65 -32.59 25.70 0.42
CA PRO A 65 -33.39 24.66 1.03
C PRO A 65 -33.20 24.72 2.55
N THR A 66 -34.28 25.03 3.26
CA THR A 66 -34.32 24.94 4.71
C THR A 66 -34.06 23.49 5.10
N ILE A 67 -32.86 23.23 5.64
CA ILE A 67 -32.51 21.93 6.20
C ILE A 67 -33.39 21.74 7.43
N LEU A 68 -34.47 20.98 7.27
CA LEU A 68 -35.27 20.52 8.40
C LEU A 68 -34.40 19.57 9.23
N PRO A 69 -34.28 19.79 10.56
CA PRO A 69 -33.54 18.88 11.41
C PRO A 69 -34.20 17.50 11.34
N LEU A 70 -33.50 16.53 10.74
CA LEU A 70 -33.91 15.13 10.84
C LEU A 70 -33.89 14.75 12.32
N ASN A 71 -35.04 14.32 12.82
CA ASN A 71 -35.19 13.84 14.18
C ASN A 71 -34.34 12.58 14.32
N ARG A 72 -33.11 12.73 14.83
CA ARG A 72 -32.21 11.60 15.08
C ARG A 72 -32.89 10.76 16.16
N PRO A 73 -33.28 9.50 15.89
CA PRO A 73 -33.88 8.66 16.92
C PRO A 73 -32.91 8.59 18.09
N GLU A 74 -33.39 8.94 19.27
CA GLU A 74 -32.59 8.89 20.49
C GLU A 74 -32.01 7.48 20.63
N PRO A 75 -30.71 7.35 20.93
CA PRO A 75 -30.11 6.04 21.11
C PRO A 75 -30.86 5.33 22.24
N LYS A 76 -31.59 4.27 21.90
CA LYS A 76 -32.19 3.36 22.89
C LYS A 76 -31.07 2.93 23.82
N ALA A 77 -31.21 3.25 25.10
CA ALA A 77 -30.30 2.79 26.14
C ALA A 77 -30.24 1.26 26.05
N VAL A 78 -29.10 0.73 25.60
CA VAL A 78 -28.85 -0.71 25.61
C VAL A 78 -28.65 -1.08 27.07
N GLU A 79 -29.50 -1.98 27.59
CA GLU A 79 -29.35 -2.48 28.95
C GLU A 79 -27.97 -3.13 29.12
N PRO A 80 -27.27 -2.88 30.24
CA PRO A 80 -25.94 -3.41 30.46
C PRO A 80 -26.02 -4.94 30.50
N SER A 81 -25.34 -5.62 29.56
CA SER A 81 -25.21 -7.07 29.61
C SER A 81 -24.41 -7.44 30.86
N ASN A 82 -24.99 -8.27 31.74
CA ASN A 82 -24.34 -8.77 32.96
C ASN A 82 -23.19 -9.78 32.71
N LEU A 83 -22.74 -9.93 31.47
CA LEU A 83 -21.59 -10.77 31.15
C LEU A 83 -20.30 -10.00 31.50
N PRO A 84 -19.31 -10.65 32.15
CA PRO A 84 -18.02 -10.03 32.40
C PRO A 84 -17.37 -9.70 31.05
N ALA A 85 -17.31 -8.41 30.72
CA ALA A 85 -16.60 -7.93 29.54
C ALA A 85 -15.11 -8.21 29.73
N LEU A 86 -14.59 -9.25 29.07
CA LEU A 86 -13.18 -9.65 29.12
C LEU A 86 -12.22 -8.52 28.66
N PHE A 87 -12.74 -7.52 27.95
CA PHE A 87 -12.00 -6.34 27.52
C PHE A 87 -12.95 -5.16 27.30
N ARG A 88 -12.51 -3.97 27.70
CA ARG A 88 -13.22 -2.70 27.43
C ARG A 88 -12.51 -1.96 26.30
N VAL A 89 -13.19 -1.82 25.16
CA VAL A 89 -12.72 -0.99 24.06
C VAL A 89 -13.16 0.46 24.32
N SER A 90 -12.22 1.40 24.30
CA SER A 90 -12.54 2.83 24.36
C SER A 90 -11.96 3.51 23.13
N PHE A 91 -12.82 4.23 22.40
CA PHE A 91 -12.39 5.06 21.29
C PHE A 91 -12.05 6.45 21.83
N ARG A 92 -10.81 6.89 21.61
CA ARG A 92 -10.42 8.28 21.84
C ARG A 92 -10.25 8.95 20.49
N ALA A 93 -10.81 10.14 20.34
CA ALA A 93 -10.50 10.98 19.18
C ALA A 93 -8.99 11.22 19.17
N LEU A 94 -8.33 10.92 18.05
CA LEU A 94 -6.93 11.23 17.89
C LEU A 94 -6.77 12.75 17.91
N PRO A 95 -5.72 13.28 18.57
CA PRO A 95 -5.44 14.71 18.52
C PRO A 95 -5.29 15.13 17.05
N TYR A 96 -5.85 16.28 16.68
CA TYR A 96 -5.70 16.82 15.33
C TYR A 96 -4.21 17.11 15.10
N VAL A 97 -3.59 16.36 14.18
CA VAL A 97 -2.23 16.60 13.73
C VAL A 97 -2.31 17.46 12.48
N PRO A 98 -1.76 18.69 12.48
CA PRO A 98 -1.75 19.51 11.28
C PRO A 98 -1.07 18.77 10.13
N PRO A 99 -1.55 18.92 8.89
CA PRO A 99 -0.95 18.25 7.75
C PRO A 99 0.52 18.65 7.64
N PRO A 100 1.41 17.71 7.29
CA PRO A 100 2.83 18.02 7.20
C PRO A 100 3.07 19.08 6.13
N THR A 101 3.99 19.99 6.43
CA THR A 101 4.34 21.13 5.58
C THR A 101 5.23 20.77 4.40
N LYS A 102 5.87 19.61 4.41
CA LYS A 102 6.74 19.16 3.32
C LYS A 102 5.91 18.71 2.12
N ALA A 103 6.42 18.99 0.92
CA ALA A 103 5.87 18.43 -0.32
C ALA A 103 5.79 16.90 -0.23
N VAL A 104 4.74 16.30 -0.78
CA VAL A 104 4.46 14.85 -0.66
C VAL A 104 5.65 14.01 -1.17
N SER A 105 6.31 14.45 -2.24
CA SER A 105 7.49 13.78 -2.80
C SER A 105 8.71 13.78 -1.86
N GLN A 106 8.78 14.72 -0.93
CA GLN A 106 9.86 14.83 0.08
C GLN A 106 9.47 14.26 1.44
N ARG A 107 8.22 13.81 1.58
CA ARG A 107 7.68 13.27 2.83
C ARG A 107 8.16 11.84 3.08
N PHE A 108 8.31 11.06 2.02
CA PHE A 108 8.64 9.65 2.10
C PHE A 108 10.13 9.39 1.80
N PRO A 109 10.77 8.46 2.53
CA PRO A 109 12.16 8.12 2.28
C PRO A 109 12.31 7.44 0.91
N LYS A 110 13.49 7.58 0.30
CA LYS A 110 13.79 7.06 -1.06
C LYS A 110 13.71 5.54 -1.16
N GLU A 111 13.83 4.85 -0.04
CA GLU A 111 13.70 3.39 0.06
C GLU A 111 12.26 2.88 -0.23
N LEU A 112 11.26 3.76 -0.25
CA LEU A 112 9.90 3.44 -0.67
C LEU A 112 9.78 3.50 -2.19
N VAL A 113 10.46 2.58 -2.87
CA VAL A 113 10.50 2.52 -4.34
C VAL A 113 9.12 2.34 -4.95
N SER A 114 8.21 1.60 -4.29
CA SER A 114 6.82 1.44 -4.75
C SER A 114 6.04 2.77 -4.79
N TRP A 115 6.47 3.77 -4.00
CA TRP A 115 5.91 5.12 -4.04
C TRP A 115 6.57 5.99 -5.11
N HIS A 116 7.90 6.06 -5.11
CA HIS A 116 8.64 6.99 -5.98
C HIS A 116 8.74 6.52 -7.43
N HIS A 117 8.85 5.20 -7.65
CA HIS A 117 9.07 4.57 -8.96
C HIS A 117 8.23 3.29 -9.10
N PRO A 118 6.89 3.40 -9.23
CA PRO A 118 6.00 2.23 -9.28
C PRO A 118 6.30 1.29 -10.46
N GLU A 119 6.82 1.81 -11.57
CA GLU A 119 7.16 1.02 -12.76
C GLU A 119 8.57 0.42 -12.73
N HIS A 120 9.34 0.65 -11.66
CA HIS A 120 10.69 0.10 -11.52
C HIS A 120 10.66 -1.42 -11.30
N GLU A 121 11.71 -2.12 -11.74
CA GLU A 121 11.83 -3.59 -11.61
C GLU A 121 11.67 -4.07 -10.16
N ILE A 122 12.28 -3.37 -9.20
CA ILE A 122 12.13 -3.65 -7.76
C ILE A 122 10.67 -3.51 -7.30
N SER A 123 9.94 -2.51 -7.78
CA SER A 123 8.50 -2.38 -7.52
C SER A 123 7.72 -3.55 -8.14
N GLY A 124 8.17 -4.06 -9.29
CA GLY A 124 7.73 -5.31 -9.88
C GLY A 124 7.91 -6.52 -8.97
N GLN A 125 9.07 -6.65 -8.32
CA GLN A 125 9.33 -7.74 -7.36
C GLN A 125 8.33 -7.69 -6.18
N TYR A 126 8.01 -6.50 -5.66
CA TYR A 126 6.98 -6.39 -4.62
C TYR A 126 5.58 -6.78 -5.12
N ARG A 127 5.24 -6.56 -6.39
CA ARG A 127 3.98 -7.05 -6.97
C ARG A 127 3.96 -8.58 -7.03
N SER A 128 5.06 -9.20 -7.46
CA SER A 128 5.18 -10.66 -7.50
C SER A 128 5.08 -11.28 -6.10
N ILE A 129 5.80 -10.73 -5.11
CA ILE A 129 5.71 -11.19 -3.72
C ILE A 129 4.28 -11.06 -3.18
N LEU A 130 3.60 -9.93 -3.44
CA LEU A 130 2.22 -9.74 -2.99
C LEU A 130 1.29 -10.77 -3.62
N HIS A 131 1.45 -11.05 -4.92
CA HIS A 131 0.68 -12.08 -5.63
C HIS A 131 0.87 -13.47 -5.01
N GLU A 132 2.12 -13.88 -4.76
CA GLU A 132 2.44 -15.18 -4.14
C GLU A 132 1.86 -15.29 -2.72
N ILE A 133 1.93 -14.22 -1.92
CA ILE A 133 1.30 -14.16 -0.60
C ILE A 133 -0.22 -14.36 -0.72
N GLU A 134 -0.85 -13.73 -1.71
CA GLU A 134 -2.29 -13.82 -1.92
C GLU A 134 -2.75 -15.21 -2.35
N GLU A 135 -2.00 -15.85 -3.24
CA GLU A 135 -2.23 -17.25 -3.66
C GLU A 135 -2.18 -18.20 -2.46
N GLN A 136 -1.19 -18.04 -1.58
CA GLN A 136 -1.04 -18.89 -0.39
C GLN A 136 -2.17 -18.68 0.63
N LEU A 137 -2.69 -17.45 0.74
CA LEU A 137 -3.74 -17.11 1.71
C LEU A 137 -5.16 -17.39 1.19
N GLY A 138 -5.32 -17.62 -0.11
CA GLY A 138 -6.62 -17.85 -0.75
C GLY A 138 -7.56 -16.63 -0.73
N VAL A 139 -8.83 -16.82 -1.07
CA VAL A 139 -9.83 -15.72 -1.13
C VAL A 139 -10.53 -15.58 0.22
N GLN A 140 -9.87 -14.91 1.18
CA GLN A 140 -10.50 -14.55 2.47
C GLN A 140 -10.41 -13.04 2.72
N PRO A 141 -11.51 -12.39 3.15
CA PRO A 141 -11.47 -10.98 3.53
C PRO A 141 -10.75 -10.80 4.88
N GLY A 142 -10.17 -9.61 5.11
CA GLY A 142 -9.65 -9.22 6.43
C GLY A 142 -8.36 -9.90 6.87
N LYS A 143 -7.46 -10.21 5.93
CA LYS A 143 -6.17 -10.85 6.22
C LYS A 143 -5.26 -9.93 7.04
N VAL A 144 -4.58 -10.51 8.03
CA VAL A 144 -3.55 -9.84 8.83
C VAL A 144 -2.21 -10.52 8.59
N LEU A 145 -1.20 -9.73 8.22
CA LEU A 145 0.15 -10.23 7.94
C LEU A 145 1.14 -9.66 8.96
N LEU A 146 1.92 -10.55 9.57
CA LEU A 146 3.01 -10.18 10.47
C LEU A 146 4.34 -10.32 9.73
N PHE A 147 5.05 -9.20 9.60
CA PHE A 147 6.40 -9.17 9.04
C PHE A 147 7.42 -9.11 10.16
N THR A 148 8.35 -10.07 10.19
CA THR A 148 9.44 -10.15 11.15
C THR A 148 10.73 -10.57 10.46
N ALA A 149 11.87 -10.46 11.14
CA ALA A 149 13.16 -10.91 10.63
C ALA A 149 13.99 -11.53 11.75
N ALA A 150 14.93 -12.40 11.38
CA ALA A 150 15.84 -13.04 12.32
C ALA A 150 16.87 -12.07 12.94
N ALA A 151 17.07 -10.89 12.34
CA ALA A 151 18.05 -9.91 12.77
C ALA A 151 17.51 -8.49 12.71
N ALA A 152 17.98 -7.64 13.63
CA ALA A 152 17.74 -6.20 13.58
C ALA A 152 18.35 -5.59 12.32
N GLY A 153 17.67 -4.60 11.74
CA GLY A 153 18.16 -3.89 10.55
C GLY A 153 18.02 -4.65 9.24
N ALA A 154 17.37 -5.82 9.20
CA ALA A 154 17.14 -6.60 7.98
C ALA A 154 16.20 -5.93 6.95
N GLY A 155 15.72 -4.71 7.22
CA GLY A 155 14.84 -3.99 6.29
C GLY A 155 13.37 -4.38 6.37
N THR A 156 12.93 -5.07 7.44
CA THR A 156 11.52 -5.52 7.61
C THR A 156 10.51 -4.38 7.41
N THR A 157 10.74 -3.22 8.04
CA THR A 157 9.86 -2.05 7.88
C THR A 157 9.85 -1.51 6.44
N SER A 158 10.99 -1.56 5.74
CA SER A 158 11.06 -1.16 4.32
C SER A 158 10.24 -2.09 3.44
N VAL A 159 10.36 -3.42 3.65
CA VAL A 159 9.60 -4.43 2.90
C VAL A 159 8.11 -4.30 3.18
N LEU A 160 7.72 -4.21 4.46
CA LEU A 160 6.34 -4.00 4.90
C LEU A 160 5.71 -2.78 4.21
N LEU A 161 6.40 -1.64 4.22
CA LEU A 161 5.89 -0.40 3.64
C LEU A 161 5.77 -0.46 2.13
N ASN A 162 6.76 -1.03 1.42
CA ASN A 162 6.68 -1.18 -0.03
C ASN A 162 5.55 -2.13 -0.44
N LEU A 163 5.35 -3.26 0.27
CA LEU A 163 4.22 -4.16 0.02
C LEU A 163 2.87 -3.50 0.32
N ALA A 164 2.77 -2.79 1.44
CA ALA A 164 1.55 -2.07 1.80
C ALA A 164 1.18 -1.01 0.75
N LEU A 165 2.18 -0.27 0.25
CA LEU A 165 1.99 0.69 -0.84
C LEU A 165 1.59 0.00 -2.15
N THR A 166 2.24 -1.11 -2.49
CA THR A 166 1.88 -1.90 -3.68
C THR A 166 0.41 -2.37 -3.61
N CYS A 167 -0.04 -2.83 -2.44
CA CYS A 167 -1.42 -3.23 -2.20
C CYS A 167 -2.38 -2.02 -2.26
N ALA A 168 -2.06 -0.92 -1.57
CA ALA A 168 -2.88 0.28 -1.50
C ALA A 168 -3.05 1.01 -2.85
N ARG A 169 -2.21 0.72 -3.84
CA ARG A 169 -2.35 1.26 -5.21
C ARG A 169 -3.37 0.50 -6.06
N ARG A 170 -3.82 -0.69 -5.64
CA ARG A 170 -4.88 -1.42 -6.34
C ARG A 170 -6.22 -0.74 -6.08
N GLU A 171 -7.09 -0.78 -7.07
CA GLU A 171 -8.44 -0.24 -6.93
C GLU A 171 -9.19 -0.98 -5.82
N HIS A 172 -9.96 -0.24 -5.02
CA HIS A 172 -10.80 -0.76 -3.93
C HIS A 172 -10.09 -1.38 -2.71
N GLU A 173 -8.76 -1.45 -2.68
CA GLU A 173 -8.04 -1.96 -1.52
C GLU A 173 -7.85 -0.90 -0.43
N ARG A 174 -8.01 -1.34 0.83
CA ARG A 174 -7.73 -0.50 2.01
C ARG A 174 -6.73 -1.20 2.90
N VAL A 175 -5.55 -0.61 3.01
CA VAL A 175 -4.44 -1.17 3.76
C VAL A 175 -4.21 -0.36 5.03
N ALA A 176 -4.15 -1.05 6.16
CA ALA A 176 -3.67 -0.49 7.42
C ALA A 176 -2.33 -1.13 7.77
N VAL A 177 -1.39 -0.31 8.25
CA VAL A 177 -0.08 -0.78 8.72
C VAL A 177 0.04 -0.42 10.19
N LEU A 178 0.43 -1.39 11.00
CA LEU A 178 0.65 -1.24 12.44
C LEU A 178 2.12 -1.47 12.77
N ASP A 179 2.69 -0.61 13.60
CA ASP A 179 4.02 -0.85 14.16
C ASP A 179 3.88 -1.69 15.44
N ALA A 180 4.22 -2.97 15.35
CA ALA A 180 4.25 -3.88 16.49
C ALA A 180 5.62 -3.91 17.19
N ASN A 181 6.61 -3.15 16.71
CA ASN A 181 7.92 -3.05 17.36
C ASN A 181 7.95 -1.90 18.37
N PHE A 182 7.45 -2.17 19.58
CA PHE A 182 7.42 -1.19 20.66
C PHE A 182 8.81 -0.80 21.19
N SER A 183 9.85 -1.60 20.92
CA SER A 183 11.21 -1.31 21.39
C SER A 183 11.92 -0.29 20.50
N ALA A 184 11.61 -0.28 19.21
CA ALA A 184 12.18 0.64 18.23
C ALA A 184 11.17 0.94 17.11
N PRO A 185 10.09 1.71 17.41
CA PRO A 185 9.08 2.04 16.43
C PRO A 185 9.68 2.93 15.34
N ALA A 186 9.41 2.60 14.07
CA ALA A 186 9.99 3.26 12.91
C ALA A 186 8.95 3.70 11.87
N LEU A 187 7.71 3.22 11.97
CA LEU A 187 6.68 3.44 10.96
C LEU A 187 6.31 4.92 10.81
N ALA A 188 6.05 5.60 11.93
CA ALA A 188 5.61 7.00 11.94
C ALA A 188 6.62 7.92 11.22
N ALA A 189 7.90 7.80 11.59
CA ALA A 189 8.99 8.56 10.98
C ALA A 189 9.09 8.32 9.47
N ARG A 190 8.95 7.06 9.03
CA ARG A 190 9.02 6.69 7.60
C ARG A 190 7.82 7.16 6.78
N LEU A 191 6.66 7.35 7.41
CA LEU A 191 5.47 7.93 6.78
C LEU A 191 5.40 9.46 6.91
N GLY A 192 6.41 10.08 7.53
CA GLY A 192 6.44 11.52 7.79
C GLY A 192 5.26 11.97 8.65
N VAL A 193 4.85 11.14 9.61
CA VAL A 193 3.88 11.50 10.65
C VAL A 193 4.58 11.54 12.00
N SER A 194 4.08 12.38 12.91
CA SER A 194 4.56 12.39 14.29
C SER A 194 4.13 11.08 14.99
N PRO A 195 5.01 10.45 15.79
CA PRO A 195 4.67 9.29 16.61
C PRO A 195 3.68 9.63 17.73
#